data_AF-A0A1R1SPX4-F1
#
_entry.id   AF-A0A1R1SPX4-F1
#
_cell.length_a   1.000
_cell.length_b   1.000
_cell.length_c   1.000
_cell.angle_alpha   90.00
_cell.angle_beta   90.00
_cell.angle_gamma   90.00
#
_symmetry.space_group_name_H-M   'P 1'
#
loop_
_entity.id
_entity.type
_entity.pdbx_description
1 polymer ?
#
loop_
_entity_poly.entity_id
_entity_poly.type
_entity_poly.pdbx_seq_one_letter_code
_entity_poly.pdbx_strand_id
1 'polypeptide(L)'
;MPNRSIEIDDDVFAFLQRHSEPLVDTPNAVLRRLLLSDEDSPTGKTAVRKSGDLLPIIEAGLAAPGDKLQHHQPRRQLTHEATITADGWVELPDGRAFPKPSPALKAQTGSEINGWGKYIHIPSGRVLQELREKVRHI
;
A
#
# COMPACT_ATOMS: atom_id res chain seq x y z
N MET A 1 11.30 -23.11 4.71
CA MET A 1 10.84 -23.58 6.04
C MET A 1 10.65 -25.09 5.96
N PRO A 2 11.11 -25.89 6.93
CA PRO A 2 10.90 -27.33 6.92
C PRO A 2 9.42 -27.65 7.15
N ASN A 3 8.84 -28.53 6.33
CA ASN A 3 7.48 -29.02 6.52
C ASN A 3 7.49 -30.19 7.50
N ARG A 4 6.53 -30.20 8.43
CA ARG A 4 6.29 -31.28 9.38
C ARG A 4 4.87 -31.82 9.15
N SER A 5 4.69 -33.13 9.28
CA SER A 5 3.39 -33.77 9.19
C SER A 5 2.71 -33.80 10.56
N ILE A 6 1.42 -33.52 10.58
CA ILE A 6 0.55 -33.68 11.75
C ILE A 6 -0.71 -34.41 11.30
N GLU A 7 -1.31 -35.20 12.19
CA GLU A 7 -2.58 -35.88 11.96
C GLU A 7 -3.70 -35.15 12.68
N ILE A 8 -4.85 -35.01 12.02
CA ILE A 8 -6.07 -34.36 12.52
C ILE A 8 -7.27 -35.23 12.15
N ASP A 9 -8.34 -35.14 12.92
CA ASP A 9 -9.59 -35.84 12.64
C ASP A 9 -10.43 -35.15 11.55
N ASP A 10 -11.48 -35.84 11.10
CA ASP A 10 -12.37 -35.38 10.03
C ASP A 10 -13.11 -34.08 10.40
N ASP A 11 -13.46 -33.91 11.67
CA ASP A 11 -14.17 -32.73 12.16
C ASP A 11 -13.27 -31.49 12.10
N VAL A 12 -12.00 -31.62 12.52
CA VAL A 12 -10.99 -30.56 12.41
C VAL A 12 -10.67 -30.28 10.94
N PHE A 13 -10.61 -31.30 10.09
CA PHE A 13 -10.39 -31.11 8.65
C PHE A 13 -11.54 -30.33 8.00
N ALA A 14 -12.79 -30.70 8.28
CA ALA A 14 -13.97 -30.00 7.81
C ALA A 14 -14.05 -28.56 8.34
N PHE A 15 -13.65 -28.35 9.60
CA PHE A 15 -13.56 -27.04 10.20
C PHE A 15 -12.55 -26.15 9.47
N LEU A 16 -11.35 -26.66 9.17
CA LEU A 16 -10.35 -25.94 8.38
C LEU A 16 -10.90 -25.60 6.99
N GLN A 17 -11.54 -26.56 6.32
CA GLN A 17 -12.11 -26.35 4.98
C GLN A 17 -13.18 -25.25 4.94
N ARG A 18 -14.04 -25.15 5.96
CA ARG A 18 -15.05 -24.07 6.06
C ARG A 18 -14.44 -22.68 6.20
N HIS A 19 -13.26 -22.59 6.82
CA HIS A 19 -12.56 -21.33 7.01
C HIS A 19 -11.61 -20.98 5.85
N SER A 20 -11.32 -21.92 4.96
CA SER A 20 -10.48 -21.69 3.79
C SER A 20 -11.19 -20.90 2.70
N GLU A 21 -10.50 -19.96 2.06
CA GLU A 21 -10.91 -19.46 0.75
C GLU A 21 -10.52 -20.48 -0.35
N PRO A 22 -11.46 -20.90 -1.23
CA PRO A 22 -11.18 -21.88 -2.28
C PRO A 22 -10.00 -21.42 -3.17
N LEU A 23 -9.06 -22.34 -3.45
CA LEU A 23 -7.90 -22.17 -4.36
C LEU A 23 -6.82 -21.18 -3.91
N VAL A 24 -7.00 -20.46 -2.80
CA VAL A 24 -6.06 -19.43 -2.33
C VAL A 24 -5.38 -19.86 -1.02
N ASP A 25 -6.13 -20.47 -0.10
CA ASP A 25 -5.62 -20.80 1.22
C ASP A 25 -5.08 -22.24 1.29
N THR A 26 -3.86 -22.37 1.82
CA THR A 26 -3.33 -23.66 2.27
C THR A 26 -3.80 -23.94 3.71
N PRO A 27 -3.96 -25.21 4.13
CA PRO A 27 -4.33 -25.55 5.50
C PRO A 27 -3.42 -24.90 6.56
N ASN A 28 -2.13 -24.80 6.27
CA ASN A 28 -1.17 -24.12 7.15
C ASN A 28 -1.42 -22.59 7.25
N ALA A 29 -1.90 -21.95 6.18
CA ALA A 29 -2.29 -20.54 6.22
C ALA A 29 -3.53 -20.31 7.09
N VAL A 30 -4.52 -21.21 7.01
CA VAL A 30 -5.72 -21.19 7.87
C VAL A 30 -5.34 -21.41 9.33
N LEU A 31 -4.49 -22.40 9.63
CA LEU A 31 -4.00 -22.67 10.98
C LEU A 31 -3.22 -21.49 11.57
N ARG A 32 -2.35 -20.84 10.79
CA ARG A 32 -1.63 -19.63 11.23
C ARG A 32 -2.58 -18.48 11.54
N ARG A 33 -3.61 -18.30 10.70
CA ARG A 33 -4.62 -17.27 10.93
C ARG A 33 -5.45 -17.53 12.19
N LEU A 34 -5.83 -18.79 12.44
CA LEU A 34 -6.73 -19.11 13.56
C LEU A 34 -6.00 -19.25 14.90
N LEU A 35 -4.78 -19.80 14.90
CA LEU A 35 -4.07 -20.12 16.15
C LEU A 35 -3.02 -19.08 16.54
N LEU A 36 -2.46 -18.35 15.58
CA LEU A 36 -1.37 -17.39 15.84
C LEU A 36 -1.81 -15.93 15.65
N SER A 37 -3.03 -15.65 15.18
CA SER A 37 -3.55 -14.27 15.07
C SER A 37 -4.34 -13.80 16.31
N ASP A 38 -4.53 -14.67 17.31
CA ASP A 38 -5.18 -14.31 18.58
C ASP A 38 -4.18 -13.89 19.68
N GLU A 39 -2.91 -14.31 19.58
CA GLU A 39 -1.85 -13.89 20.51
C GLU A 39 -1.22 -12.53 20.13
N ASP A 40 -1.50 -12.04 18.91
CA ASP A 40 -1.03 -10.76 18.39
C ASP A 40 -2.17 -10.00 17.70
N SER A 41 -3.01 -9.32 18.49
CA SER A 41 -3.74 -8.16 17.99
C SER A 41 -3.55 -7.00 18.99
N PRO A 42 -3.18 -5.80 18.50
CA PRO A 42 -3.75 -5.20 17.29
C PRO A 42 -2.70 -4.81 16.23
N THR A 43 -3.14 -4.50 15.01
CA THR A 43 -2.35 -3.99 13.87
C THR A 43 -1.36 -4.97 13.20
N GLY A 44 -1.89 -5.92 12.40
CA GLY A 44 -1.01 -6.89 11.72
C GLY A 44 -1.55 -7.59 10.48
N LYS A 45 -2.57 -7.06 9.79
CA LYS A 45 -2.85 -7.47 8.39
C LYS A 45 -2.05 -6.62 7.41
N THR A 46 -0.73 -6.68 7.55
CA THR A 46 0.14 -6.61 6.39
C THR A 46 0.01 -7.95 5.67
N ALA A 47 -1.12 -8.12 4.93
CA ALA A 47 -0.95 -8.62 3.58
C ALA A 47 0.26 -7.85 3.05
N VAL A 48 1.26 -8.53 2.48
CA VAL A 48 2.40 -7.85 1.84
C VAL A 48 1.81 -6.92 0.78
N ARG A 49 1.37 -5.73 1.20
CA ARG A 49 0.96 -4.62 0.37
C ARG A 49 2.30 -4.27 -0.23
N LYS A 50 2.49 -4.66 -1.49
CA LYS A 50 3.68 -4.31 -2.24
C LYS A 50 4.00 -2.86 -1.90
N SER A 51 5.19 -2.64 -1.37
CA SER A 51 5.71 -1.32 -1.05
C SER A 51 5.35 -0.38 -2.19
N GLY A 52 4.64 0.69 -1.90
CA GLY A 52 4.30 1.65 -2.95
C GLY A 52 5.57 2.30 -3.48
N ASP A 53 5.52 2.87 -4.68
CA ASP A 53 6.71 3.45 -5.31
C ASP A 53 7.26 4.68 -4.52
N LEU A 54 6.54 5.20 -3.51
CA LEU A 54 7.03 6.25 -2.60
C LEU A 54 7.79 5.74 -1.39
N LEU A 55 7.72 4.44 -1.09
CA LEU A 55 8.43 3.83 0.03
C LEU A 55 9.95 4.13 0.02
N PRO A 56 10.68 4.03 -1.11
CA PRO A 56 12.10 4.42 -1.15
C PRO A 56 12.34 5.91 -0.89
N ILE A 57 11.37 6.79 -1.17
CA ILE A 57 11.47 8.24 -0.85
C ILE A 57 11.27 8.46 0.65
N ILE A 58 10.40 7.68 1.28
CA ILE A 58 10.18 7.71 2.73
C ILE A 58 11.39 7.15 3.47
N GLU A 59 11.93 6.01 3.03
CA GLU A 59 13.13 5.41 3.60
C GLU A 59 14.36 6.33 3.50
N ALA A 60 14.46 7.10 2.42
CA ALA A 60 15.50 8.12 2.26
C ALA A 60 15.26 9.38 3.12
N GLY A 61 14.16 9.47 3.88
CA GLY A 61 13.80 10.64 4.69
C GLY A 61 13.43 11.88 3.88
N LEU A 62 13.13 11.72 2.59
CA LEU A 62 12.76 12.81 1.67
C LEU A 62 11.26 13.16 1.73
N ALA A 63 10.44 12.22 2.22
CA ALA A 63 9.02 12.39 2.51
C ALA A 63 8.66 11.57 3.76
N ALA A 64 7.61 11.96 4.47
CA ALA A 64 7.11 11.26 5.64
C ALA A 64 5.69 10.70 5.40
N PRO A 65 5.32 9.61 6.10
CA PRO A 65 3.93 9.18 6.19
C PRO A 65 3.06 10.29 6.77
N GLY A 66 1.95 10.61 6.11
CA GLY A 66 1.05 11.71 6.46
C GLY A 66 1.32 12.99 5.66
N ASP A 67 2.38 13.04 4.87
CA ASP A 67 2.70 14.22 4.08
C ASP A 67 1.71 14.45 2.95
N LYS A 68 1.40 15.71 2.68
CA LYS A 68 0.45 16.10 1.65
C LYS A 68 1.14 16.36 0.32
N LEU A 69 0.57 15.78 -0.72
CA LEU A 69 0.85 16.00 -2.12
C LEU A 69 -0.26 16.89 -2.69
N GLN A 70 0.13 17.90 -3.46
CA GLN A 70 -0.77 18.81 -4.15
C GLN A 70 -0.43 18.83 -5.63
N HIS A 71 -1.45 18.78 -6.47
CA HIS A 71 -1.32 18.93 -7.90
C HIS A 71 -2.29 20.01 -8.39
N HIS A 72 -1.75 21.07 -8.97
CA HIS A 72 -2.55 22.15 -9.53
C HIS A 72 -2.78 21.96 -11.04
N GLN A 73 -4.05 21.95 -11.47
CA GLN A 73 -4.45 21.95 -12.87
C GLN A 73 -4.97 23.32 -13.30
N PRO A 74 -4.10 24.20 -13.83
CA PRO A 74 -4.52 25.56 -14.20
C PRO A 74 -5.58 25.57 -15.32
N ARG A 75 -5.55 24.60 -16.24
CA ARG A 75 -6.57 24.50 -17.31
C ARG A 75 -7.97 24.13 -16.83
N ARG A 76 -8.08 23.47 -15.67
CA ARG A 76 -9.36 23.05 -15.06
C ARG A 76 -9.68 23.80 -13.77
N GLN A 77 -8.78 24.69 -13.33
CA GLN A 77 -8.83 25.33 -12.00
C GLN A 77 -9.07 24.33 -10.86
N LEU A 78 -8.59 23.10 -11.00
CA LEU A 78 -8.72 22.06 -9.99
C LEU A 78 -7.41 21.87 -9.25
N THR A 79 -7.48 21.89 -7.93
CA THR A 79 -6.38 21.54 -7.05
C THR A 79 -6.67 20.17 -6.48
N HIS A 80 -5.77 19.24 -6.78
CA HIS A 80 -5.86 17.86 -6.40
C HIS A 80 -4.92 17.60 -5.24
N GLU A 81 -5.48 17.31 -4.07
CA GLU A 81 -4.71 16.94 -2.89
C GLU A 81 -4.66 15.41 -2.76
N ALA A 82 -3.57 14.91 -2.18
CA ALA A 82 -3.38 13.52 -1.79
C ALA A 82 -2.43 13.48 -0.58
N THR A 83 -2.40 12.36 0.13
CA THR A 83 -1.60 12.13 1.33
C THR A 83 -0.72 10.91 1.10
N ILE A 84 0.52 10.94 1.58
CA ILE A 84 1.42 9.80 1.56
C ILE A 84 1.11 8.91 2.76
N THR A 85 0.96 7.61 2.54
CA THR A 85 0.77 6.63 3.62
C THR A 85 2.10 6.02 4.04
N ALA A 86 2.14 5.40 5.22
CA ALA A 86 3.34 4.73 5.73
C ALA A 86 3.86 3.61 4.82
N ASP A 87 2.95 2.98 4.07
CA ASP A 87 3.27 1.93 3.10
C ASP A 87 3.86 2.46 1.78
N GLY A 88 4.07 3.78 1.65
CA GLY A 88 4.54 4.43 0.43
C GLY A 88 3.46 4.55 -0.66
N TRP A 89 2.18 4.50 -0.29
CA TRP A 89 1.06 4.67 -1.20
C TRP A 89 0.55 6.11 -1.18
N VAL A 90 -0.08 6.53 -2.28
CA VAL A 90 -0.76 7.81 -2.41
C VAL A 90 -2.24 7.61 -2.09
N GLU A 91 -2.69 8.19 -0.99
CA GLU A 91 -4.09 8.21 -0.57
C GLU A 91 -4.75 9.52 -0.98
N LEU A 92 -5.84 9.42 -1.73
CA LEU A 92 -6.65 10.57 -2.10
C LEU A 92 -7.60 10.93 -0.95
N PRO A 93 -8.06 12.19 -0.86
CA PRO A 93 -9.10 12.60 0.09
C PRO A 93 -10.41 11.83 -0.12
N ASP A 94 -10.62 11.23 -1.29
CA ASP A 94 -11.75 10.33 -1.59
C ASP A 94 -11.66 8.97 -0.85
N GLY A 95 -10.61 8.73 -0.06
CA GLY A 95 -10.36 7.47 0.67
C GLY A 95 -9.76 6.36 -0.19
N ARG A 96 -9.35 6.66 -1.43
CA ARG A 96 -8.70 5.70 -2.32
C ARG A 96 -7.19 5.78 -2.17
N ALA A 97 -6.55 4.66 -1.80
CA ALA A 97 -5.10 4.53 -1.76
C ALA A 97 -4.57 3.77 -2.98
N PHE A 98 -3.50 4.30 -3.59
CA PHE A 98 -2.85 3.70 -4.75
C PHE A 98 -1.34 3.53 -4.53
N PRO A 99 -0.76 2.39 -4.92
CA PRO A 99 0.68 2.14 -4.77
C PRO A 99 1.54 3.00 -5.71
N LYS A 100 0.94 3.60 -6.74
CA LYS A 100 1.63 4.42 -7.74
C LYS A 100 0.96 5.78 -7.88
N PRO A 101 1.72 6.87 -8.02
CA PRO A 101 1.15 8.20 -8.22
C PRO A 101 0.44 8.37 -9.56
N SER A 102 0.82 7.62 -10.62
CA SER A 102 0.12 7.69 -11.92
C SER A 102 -1.34 7.22 -11.87
N PRO A 103 -1.69 6.03 -11.34
CA PRO A 103 -3.09 5.63 -11.17
C PRO A 103 -3.84 6.50 -10.14
N ALA A 104 -3.17 7.02 -9.11
CA ALA A 104 -3.77 8.02 -8.21
C ALA A 104 -4.24 9.25 -8.99
N LEU A 105 -3.35 9.82 -9.81
CA LEU A 105 -3.67 11.01 -10.60
C LEU A 105 -4.70 10.71 -11.69
N LYS A 106 -4.65 9.53 -12.31
CA LYS A 106 -5.67 9.09 -13.28
C LYS A 106 -7.04 8.99 -12.64
N ALA A 107 -7.14 8.46 -11.42
CA ALA A 107 -8.38 8.38 -10.67
C ALA A 107 -8.93 9.77 -10.33
N GLN A 108 -8.06 10.73 -9.99
CA GLN A 108 -8.47 12.08 -9.61
C GLN A 108 -8.85 12.97 -10.79
N THR A 109 -8.14 12.81 -11.92
CA THR A 109 -8.26 13.69 -13.09
C THR A 109 -9.12 13.09 -14.20
N GLY A 110 -9.37 11.79 -14.14
CA GLY A 110 -10.03 11.00 -15.18
C GLY A 110 -9.20 10.85 -16.45
N SER A 111 -7.94 11.30 -16.46
CA SER A 111 -7.05 11.29 -17.62
C SER A 111 -5.71 10.67 -17.27
N GLU A 112 -5.10 9.98 -18.23
CA GLU A 112 -3.81 9.34 -18.04
C GLU A 112 -2.70 10.40 -18.06
N ILE A 113 -2.38 10.92 -16.87
CA ILE A 113 -1.37 11.95 -16.66
C ILE A 113 -0.20 11.34 -15.89
N ASN A 114 1.02 11.75 -16.24
CA ASN A 114 2.22 11.36 -15.50
C ASN A 114 2.17 11.92 -14.07
N GLY A 115 1.85 11.07 -13.10
CA GLY A 115 1.71 11.43 -11.68
C GLY A 115 3.02 11.93 -11.04
N TRP A 116 4.17 11.45 -11.51
CA TRP A 116 5.47 11.75 -10.90
C TRP A 116 5.89 13.21 -11.06
N GLY A 117 5.76 13.77 -12.26
CA GLY A 117 6.20 15.13 -12.57
C GLY A 117 5.14 16.20 -12.26
N LYS A 118 4.00 15.82 -11.69
CA LYS A 118 2.83 16.69 -11.52
C LYS A 118 2.38 16.86 -10.09
N TYR A 119 2.61 15.87 -9.23
CA TYR A 119 2.43 16.03 -7.79
C TYR A 119 3.60 16.79 -7.18
N ILE A 120 3.26 17.86 -6.46
CA ILE A 120 4.16 18.67 -5.64
C ILE A 120 3.96 18.25 -4.20
N HIS A 121 5.03 17.90 -3.52
CA HIS A 121 5.03 17.62 -2.10
C HIS A 121 5.02 18.94 -1.33
N ILE A 122 3.96 19.21 -0.57
CA ILE A 122 3.79 20.48 0.15
C ILE A 122 4.92 20.69 1.18
N PRO A 123 5.28 19.69 2.02
CA PRO A 123 6.31 19.89 3.05
C PRO A 123 7.70 20.19 2.48
N SER A 124 8.06 19.55 1.36
CA SER A 124 9.37 19.76 0.73
C SER A 124 9.36 20.81 -0.37
N GLY A 125 8.18 21.24 -0.82
CA GLY A 125 7.98 22.13 -1.98
C GLY A 125 8.44 21.54 -3.32
N ARG A 126 8.81 20.25 -3.38
CA ARG A 126 9.41 19.61 -4.56
C ARG A 126 8.45 18.66 -5.23
N VAL A 127 8.65 18.43 -6.54
CA VAL A 127 7.88 17.41 -7.26
C VAL A 127 8.32 16.00 -6.87
N LEU A 128 7.39 15.05 -6.87
CA LEU A 128 7.69 13.64 -6.57
C LEU A 128 8.80 13.06 -7.46
N GLN A 129 8.86 13.49 -8.73
CA GLN A 129 9.91 13.08 -9.66
C GLN A 129 11.31 13.48 -9.17
N GLU A 130 11.49 14.69 -8.65
CA GLU A 130 12.77 15.15 -8.10
C GLU A 130 13.16 14.35 -6.85
N LEU A 131 12.18 14.07 -5.98
CA LEU A 131 12.44 13.25 -4.79
C LEU A 131 12.90 11.85 -5.20
N ARG A 132 12.26 11.25 -6.19
CA ARG A 132 12.65 9.94 -6.73
C ARG A 132 14.05 9.96 -7.36
N GLU A 133 14.38 10.98 -8.14
CA GLU A 133 15.71 11.13 -8.74
C GLU A 133 16.79 11.28 -7.66
N LYS A 134 16.52 12.02 -6.58
CA LYS A 134 17.43 12.11 -5.43
C LYS A 134 17.70 10.77 -4.78
N VAL A 135 16.68 9.95 -4.54
CA VAL A 135 16.88 8.60 -3.98
C VAL A 135 17.80 7.75 -4.86
N ARG A 136 17.69 7.88 -6.20
CA ARG A 136 18.50 7.09 -7.13
C ARG A 136 19.98 7.49 -7.16
N HIS A 137 20.32 8.68 -6.66
CA HIS A 137 21.68 9.22 -6.61
C HIS A 137 22.33 9.12 -5.22
N ILE A 138 21.64 8.54 -4.24
CA ILE A 138 22.15 8.22 -2.90
C ILE A 138 22.60 6.75 -2.90
#